data_AF-A0A1G2PDQ6-F1
#
_entry.id   AF-A0A1G2PDQ6-F1
#
_cell.length_a   1.000
_cell.length_b   1.000
_cell.length_c   1.000
_cell.angle_alpha   90.00
_cell.angle_beta   90.00
_cell.angle_gamma   90.00
#
_symmetry.space_group_name_H-M   'P 1'
#
loop_
_entity.id
_entity.type
_entity.pdbx_description
1 polymer ?
#
loop_
_entity_poly.entity_id
_entity_poly.type
_entity_poly.pdbx_seq_one_letter_code
_entity_poly.pdbx_strand_id
1 'polypeptide(L)'
;MNKYIINVAPLTYIPRPHSSIFSYESDMDLQEGSLVNVPLGRRAFSGIVLKNKDHIIPRHVPSLKSINFIVSIEPVINSNTLKLVEWVSRYYITPLGFMFKNALSDIKKGQIITADTSSAEGFSKKYTFGSKRFKEYSKYINKTIKQGKNIILMVPTIKQVSGIEEKFAFLIRKYGVNRILVGTRKILFAPTNNLGLIIVEDENSPFHKQALQHPKYDAREAAEMLARLASCTIMFGGQMPSAKSTYFLNKESLNINTAFDKKVIVIDNLRANNIRFEKYPFSRSFLNGLDEIIKNGGRALIVSARKGDAGGLICKECKEIIKCPSCSSPLSLHSITSKSNKNLPSSVSDEKKLICRYCGKMISAPKTCANCEGWQFKTIGLTTNQIASCLEKLFNSAKIFTVDATSANESKRRKIVSEFNDSSGAILITTKVIIEEYLKPLDFIGLPNIDQFLTIPNFQAEEWLFDMIQKLKTFLKKHGRIFINTYKANQDVLGYIAADDLRGFIKNELKLRKELDWPPFTKLIKITAENTKEERGRHALAILLKDIRAMQREQKPKIEISGPYPAFIHKMRGRYRWHILLKESIGPKDYLNTALQERLAKLIPANLDIDVNPESIL
;
A
#
# COMPACT_ATOMS: atom_id res chain seq x y z
N MET A 1 -36.33 14.50 -37.84
CA MET A 1 -34.93 14.34 -37.42
C MET A 1 -34.84 13.09 -36.56
N ASN A 2 -33.95 12.15 -36.88
CA ASN A 2 -33.75 10.96 -36.05
C ASN A 2 -33.12 11.40 -34.73
N LYS A 3 -33.79 11.14 -33.60
CA LYS A 3 -33.23 11.33 -32.27
C LYS A 3 -32.50 10.05 -31.85
N TYR A 4 -31.30 10.21 -31.31
CA TYR A 4 -30.48 9.14 -30.76
C TYR A 4 -30.67 9.06 -29.24
N ILE A 5 -30.75 7.84 -28.71
CA ILE A 5 -30.69 7.59 -27.27
C ILE A 5 -29.24 7.28 -26.92
N ILE A 6 -28.66 8.10 -26.04
CA ILE A 6 -27.26 8.02 -25.65
C ILE A 6 -27.16 7.71 -24.16
N ASN A 7 -26.44 6.64 -23.84
CA ASN A 7 -26.09 6.32 -22.46
C ASN A 7 -24.89 7.16 -22.02
N VAL A 8 -25.03 7.86 -20.90
CA VAL A 8 -24.00 8.76 -20.37
C VAL A 8 -23.74 8.41 -18.92
N ALA A 9 -22.45 8.37 -18.54
CA ALA A 9 -22.00 8.34 -17.15
C ALA A 9 -21.62 9.76 -16.70
N PRO A 10 -22.45 10.45 -15.88
CA PRO A 10 -22.10 11.77 -15.35
C PRO A 10 -20.87 11.68 -14.45
N LEU A 11 -19.93 12.62 -14.58
CA LEU A 11 -18.67 12.71 -13.82
C LEU A 11 -18.91 13.19 -12.37
N THR A 12 -19.72 12.46 -11.63
CA THR A 12 -20.11 12.77 -10.26
C THR A 12 -20.23 11.50 -9.42
N TYR A 13 -20.20 11.67 -8.10
CA TYR A 13 -20.44 10.56 -7.18
C TYR A 13 -21.94 10.32 -7.05
N ILE A 14 -22.37 9.13 -7.45
CA ILE A 14 -23.75 8.66 -7.28
C ILE A 14 -23.70 7.44 -6.36
N PRO A 15 -24.33 7.50 -5.18
CA PRO A 15 -24.26 6.42 -4.21
C PRO A 15 -24.98 5.17 -4.72
N ARG A 16 -24.42 3.99 -4.44
CA ARG A 16 -25.09 2.69 -4.62
C ARG A 16 -26.40 2.62 -3.81
N PRO A 17 -27.42 1.88 -4.25
CA PRO A 17 -27.45 0.99 -5.42
C PRO A 17 -27.88 1.70 -6.72
N HIS A 18 -27.97 3.03 -6.72
CA HIS A 18 -28.43 3.76 -7.91
C HIS A 18 -27.47 3.56 -9.09
N SER A 19 -28.06 3.48 -10.30
CA SER A 19 -27.29 3.44 -11.54
C SER A 19 -26.42 4.68 -11.67
N SER A 20 -25.17 4.49 -12.11
CA SER A 20 -24.28 5.58 -12.51
C SER A 20 -24.41 5.94 -13.99
N ILE A 21 -25.34 5.29 -14.71
CA ILE A 21 -25.57 5.44 -16.15
C ILE A 21 -27.01 5.90 -16.36
N PHE A 22 -27.17 6.94 -17.18
CA PHE A 22 -28.46 7.54 -17.54
C PHE A 22 -28.57 7.68 -19.04
N SER A 23 -29.78 7.55 -19.57
CA SER A 23 -30.05 7.71 -20.99
C SER A 23 -30.57 9.12 -21.29
N TYR A 24 -30.10 9.71 -22.38
CA TYR A 24 -30.43 11.07 -22.82
C TYR A 24 -30.77 11.07 -24.32
N GLU A 25 -31.56 12.05 -24.75
CA GLU A 25 -31.79 12.31 -26.18
C GLU A 25 -30.68 13.21 -26.76
N SER A 26 -30.27 12.91 -27.99
CA SER A 26 -29.38 13.74 -28.78
C SER A 26 -29.78 13.77 -30.26
N ASP A 27 -29.51 14.90 -30.91
CA ASP A 27 -29.70 15.06 -32.36
C ASP A 27 -28.51 14.52 -33.17
N MET A 28 -27.42 14.12 -32.50
CA MET A 28 -26.23 13.53 -33.12
C MET A 28 -25.96 12.13 -32.58
N ASP A 29 -25.42 11.27 -33.44
CA ASP A 29 -24.85 10.00 -33.00
C ASP A 29 -23.45 10.24 -32.45
N LEU A 30 -23.30 10.13 -31.12
CA LEU A 30 -22.02 10.38 -30.46
C LEU A 30 -21.25 9.07 -30.26
N GLN A 31 -19.94 9.15 -30.47
CA GLN A 31 -19.07 8.00 -30.27
C GLN A 31 -18.85 7.69 -28.79
N GLU A 32 -18.48 6.44 -28.51
CA GLU A 32 -18.09 6.02 -27.17
C GLU A 32 -16.84 6.79 -26.72
N GLY A 33 -16.87 7.33 -25.49
CA GLY A 33 -15.80 8.16 -24.96
C GLY A 33 -15.93 9.66 -25.27
N SER A 34 -16.93 10.09 -26.04
CA SER A 34 -17.22 11.53 -26.23
C SER A 34 -17.61 12.21 -24.92
N LEU A 35 -17.31 13.51 -24.81
CA LEU A 35 -17.57 14.30 -23.61
C LEU A 35 -18.78 15.20 -23.83
N VAL A 36 -19.76 15.10 -22.94
CA VAL A 36 -21.04 15.84 -23.04
C VAL A 36 -21.35 16.55 -21.73
N ASN A 37 -22.22 17.56 -21.78
CA ASN A 37 -22.83 18.16 -20.60
C ASN A 37 -24.28 17.70 -20.50
N VAL A 38 -24.66 17.09 -19.37
CA VAL A 38 -25.98 16.51 -19.18
C VAL A 38 -26.66 17.00 -17.90
N PRO A 39 -27.99 17.18 -17.91
CA PRO A 39 -28.75 17.52 -16.72
C PRO A 39 -28.95 16.29 -15.82
N LEU A 40 -28.73 16.44 -14.52
CA LEU A 40 -29.03 15.44 -13.49
C LEU A 40 -29.74 16.12 -12.32
N GLY A 41 -31.04 15.85 -12.17
CA GLY A 41 -31.90 16.61 -11.26
C GLY A 41 -31.98 18.09 -11.66
N ARG A 42 -31.59 18.99 -10.75
CA ARG A 42 -31.52 20.45 -10.96
C ARG A 42 -30.14 20.97 -11.36
N ARG A 43 -29.13 20.10 -11.45
CA ARG A 43 -27.74 20.46 -11.75
C ARG A 43 -27.35 19.90 -13.11
N ALA A 44 -26.25 20.40 -13.67
CA ALA A 44 -25.63 19.86 -14.86
C ALA A 44 -24.24 19.34 -14.53
N PHE A 45 -23.83 18.27 -15.19
CA PHE A 45 -22.52 17.66 -15.03
C PHE A 45 -21.93 17.35 -16.41
N SER A 46 -20.60 17.42 -16.52
CA SER A 46 -19.92 16.72 -17.60
C SER A 46 -20.17 15.21 -17.47
N GLY A 47 -20.25 14.51 -18.57
CA GLY A 47 -20.47 13.06 -18.62
C GLY A 47 -19.78 12.45 -19.84
N ILE A 48 -19.46 11.16 -19.72
CA ILE A 48 -18.85 10.37 -20.79
C ILE A 48 -19.91 9.52 -21.46
N VAL A 49 -19.94 9.56 -22.79
CA VAL A 49 -20.79 8.69 -23.62
C VAL A 49 -20.29 7.26 -23.53
N LEU A 50 -21.21 6.33 -23.27
CA LEU A 50 -20.99 4.88 -23.20
C LEU A 50 -21.69 4.19 -24.37
N LYS A 51 -21.40 2.90 -24.59
CA LYS A 51 -21.98 2.13 -25.69
C LYS A 51 -23.51 2.21 -25.70
N ASN A 52 -24.07 2.62 -26.83
CA ASN A 52 -25.51 2.60 -27.07
C ASN A 52 -25.98 1.14 -27.11
N LYS A 53 -26.94 0.79 -26.24
CA LYS A 53 -27.71 -0.45 -26.36
C LYS A 53 -29.02 -0.07 -27.02
N ASP A 54 -29.14 -0.44 -28.29
CA ASP A 54 -30.35 -0.43 -29.12
C ASP A 54 -30.96 0.94 -29.46
N HIS A 55 -30.95 1.28 -30.77
CA HIS A 55 -31.57 2.48 -31.37
C HIS A 55 -33.11 2.45 -31.40
N ILE A 56 -33.76 1.55 -30.65
CA ILE A 56 -35.21 1.34 -30.74
C ILE A 56 -35.84 2.02 -29.53
N ILE A 57 -36.50 3.15 -29.74
CA ILE A 57 -37.36 3.80 -28.76
C ILE A 57 -38.53 2.84 -28.46
N PRO A 58 -38.65 2.26 -27.25
CA PRO A 58 -39.88 1.57 -26.85
C PRO A 58 -41.07 2.53 -26.97
N ARG A 59 -42.23 2.08 -27.44
CA ARG A 59 -43.43 2.93 -27.66
C ARG A 59 -43.89 3.73 -26.42
N HIS A 60 -43.39 3.39 -25.22
CA HIS A 60 -43.67 4.07 -23.96
C HIS A 60 -42.38 4.30 -23.14
N VAL A 61 -41.58 5.31 -23.50
CA VAL A 61 -40.52 5.84 -22.62
C VAL A 61 -41.01 7.15 -21.98
N PRO A 62 -40.84 7.35 -20.66
CA PRO A 62 -41.00 8.68 -20.06
C PRO A 62 -40.10 9.70 -20.78
N SER A 63 -40.51 10.97 -20.84
CA SER A 63 -39.76 12.01 -21.56
C SER A 63 -38.30 12.06 -21.11
N LEU A 64 -37.41 11.61 -22.00
CA LEU A 64 -35.97 11.66 -21.76
C LEU A 64 -35.52 13.12 -21.80
N LYS A 65 -34.59 13.49 -20.93
CA LYS A 65 -33.95 14.80 -21.01
C LYS A 65 -32.97 14.82 -22.19
N SER A 66 -32.84 15.96 -22.84
CA SER A 66 -31.82 16.16 -23.87
C SER A 66 -30.45 16.44 -23.25
N ILE A 67 -29.38 16.12 -24.00
CA ILE A 67 -28.03 16.59 -23.72
C ILE A 67 -28.03 18.13 -23.80
N ASN A 68 -27.45 18.82 -22.80
CA ASN A 68 -27.43 20.29 -22.79
C ASN A 68 -26.56 20.86 -23.92
N PHE A 69 -25.34 20.33 -24.04
CA PHE A 69 -24.41 20.63 -25.13
C PHE A 69 -23.31 19.57 -25.19
N ILE A 70 -22.71 19.40 -26.36
CA ILE A 70 -21.57 18.49 -26.57
C ILE A 70 -20.28 19.26 -26.28
N VAL A 71 -19.43 18.71 -25.42
CA VAL A 71 -18.14 19.31 -25.05
C VAL A 71 -17.04 18.88 -26.04
N SER A 72 -17.08 17.61 -26.46
CA SER A 72 -16.19 17.04 -27.46
C SER A 72 -16.94 15.96 -28.24
N ILE A 73 -17.01 16.12 -29.56
CA ILE A 73 -17.56 15.09 -30.46
C ILE A 73 -16.59 13.92 -30.53
N GLU A 74 -15.29 14.19 -30.63
CA GLU A 74 -14.26 13.17 -30.62
C GLU A 74 -14.06 12.60 -29.20
N PRO A 75 -13.76 11.30 -29.07
CA PRO A 75 -13.51 10.67 -27.79
C PRO A 75 -12.35 11.32 -27.04
N VAL A 76 -12.58 11.70 -25.79
CA VAL A 76 -11.52 12.21 -24.89
C VAL A 76 -10.80 11.07 -24.15
N ILE A 77 -11.25 9.83 -24.37
CA ILE A 77 -10.65 8.60 -23.87
C ILE A 77 -10.73 7.54 -24.97
N ASN A 78 -9.68 6.72 -25.10
CA ASN A 78 -9.70 5.60 -26.02
C ASN A 78 -10.48 4.39 -25.45
N SER A 79 -10.75 3.41 -26.31
CA SER A 79 -11.55 2.22 -25.95
C SER A 79 -10.92 1.41 -24.82
N ASN A 80 -9.59 1.31 -24.79
CA ASN A 80 -8.87 0.56 -23.75
C ASN A 80 -9.01 1.23 -22.38
N THR A 81 -8.84 2.55 -22.30
CA THR A 81 -9.03 3.32 -21.07
C THR A 81 -10.48 3.29 -20.61
N LEU A 82 -11.45 3.40 -21.52
CA LEU A 82 -12.87 3.28 -21.19
C LEU A 82 -13.18 1.91 -20.56
N LYS A 83 -12.77 0.82 -21.22
CA LYS A 83 -12.95 -0.55 -20.70
C LYS A 83 -12.21 -0.78 -19.38
N LEU A 84 -11.03 -0.18 -19.21
CA LEU A 84 -10.30 -0.23 -17.95
C LEU A 84 -11.10 0.46 -16.83
N VAL A 85 -11.62 1.66 -17.06
CA VAL A 85 -12.42 2.39 -16.06
C VAL A 85 -13.68 1.60 -15.69
N GLU A 86 -14.38 1.02 -16.68
CA GLU A 86 -15.51 0.13 -16.43
C GLU A 86 -15.12 -1.10 -15.60
N TRP A 87 -14.01 -1.75 -15.96
CA TRP A 87 -13.54 -2.92 -15.23
C TRP A 87 -13.15 -2.56 -13.79
N VAL A 88 -12.41 -1.46 -13.56
CA VAL A 88 -12.05 -1.00 -12.21
C VAL A 88 -13.31 -0.67 -11.40
N SER A 89 -14.31 -0.03 -12.02
CA SER A 89 -15.59 0.27 -11.36
C SER A 89 -16.30 -1.02 -10.90
N ARG A 90 -16.39 -2.04 -11.77
CA ARG A 90 -17.03 -3.32 -11.46
C ARG A 90 -16.22 -4.13 -10.43
N TYR A 91 -14.92 -4.25 -10.64
CA TYR A 91 -14.02 -5.06 -9.81
C TYR A 91 -13.83 -4.49 -8.40
N TYR A 92 -13.74 -3.15 -8.24
CA TYR A 92 -13.61 -2.52 -6.92
C TYR A 92 -14.93 -1.97 -6.38
N ILE A 93 -16.06 -2.33 -7.01
CA ILE A 93 -17.42 -1.93 -6.59
C ILE A 93 -17.50 -0.41 -6.35
N THR A 94 -16.89 0.39 -7.23
CA THR A 94 -16.87 1.85 -7.10
C THR A 94 -17.79 2.48 -8.14
N PRO A 95 -18.61 3.51 -7.81
CA PRO A 95 -19.49 4.15 -8.78
C PRO A 95 -18.76 4.63 -10.04
N LEU A 96 -19.30 4.28 -11.21
CA LEU A 96 -18.64 4.48 -12.51
C LEU A 96 -18.38 5.97 -12.80
N GLY A 97 -19.37 6.83 -12.54
CA GLY A 97 -19.22 8.28 -12.73
C GLY A 97 -18.11 8.89 -11.86
N PHE A 98 -17.94 8.37 -10.64
CA PHE A 98 -16.86 8.77 -9.74
C PHE A 98 -15.50 8.25 -10.23
N MET A 99 -15.45 7.03 -10.76
CA MET A 99 -14.25 6.49 -11.39
C MET A 99 -13.80 7.34 -12.57
N PHE A 100 -14.70 7.67 -13.50
CA PHE A 100 -14.39 8.56 -14.62
C PHE A 100 -13.91 9.93 -14.14
N LYS A 101 -14.56 10.53 -13.13
CA LYS A 101 -14.12 11.80 -12.54
C LYS A 101 -12.68 11.73 -12.02
N ASN A 102 -12.29 10.62 -11.38
CA ASN A 102 -10.93 10.44 -10.87
C ASN A 102 -9.91 10.15 -11.97
N ALA A 103 -10.30 9.41 -13.01
CA ALA A 103 -9.47 9.11 -14.17
C ALA A 103 -9.21 10.34 -15.05
N LEU A 104 -10.21 11.21 -15.21
CA LEU A 104 -10.20 12.37 -16.10
C LEU A 104 -9.76 13.67 -15.41
N SER A 105 -9.51 13.67 -14.09
CA SER A 105 -9.23 14.91 -13.34
C SER A 105 -8.05 15.72 -13.89
N ASP A 106 -7.13 15.03 -14.58
CA ASP A 106 -5.85 15.57 -15.03
C ASP A 106 -5.79 15.72 -16.58
N ILE A 107 -6.87 15.39 -17.31
CA ILE A 107 -6.94 15.56 -18.77
C ILE A 107 -7.17 17.05 -19.09
N LYS A 108 -6.22 17.69 -19.77
CA LYS A 108 -6.38 19.07 -20.25
C LYS A 108 -7.51 19.13 -21.28
N LYS A 109 -8.43 20.09 -21.12
CA LYS A 109 -9.48 20.39 -22.12
C LYS A 109 -8.82 20.59 -23.50
N GLY A 110 -9.24 19.81 -24.50
CA GLY A 110 -8.77 19.93 -25.89
C GLY A 110 -7.74 18.89 -26.35
N GLN A 111 -7.35 17.91 -25.53
CA GLN A 111 -6.56 16.78 -26.02
C GLN A 111 -7.45 15.82 -26.82
N ILE A 112 -7.35 15.94 -28.15
CA ILE A 112 -7.93 15.00 -29.11
C ILE A 112 -7.06 13.74 -29.09
N ILE A 113 -7.69 12.58 -28.93
CA ILE A 113 -7.00 11.28 -28.91
C ILE A 113 -7.55 10.45 -30.06
N THR A 114 -6.66 10.06 -30.97
CA THR A 114 -7.01 9.22 -32.11
C THR A 114 -7.41 7.81 -31.67
N ALA A 115 -8.26 7.13 -32.45
CA ALA A 115 -8.68 5.77 -32.16
C ALA A 115 -7.49 4.79 -32.11
N ASP A 116 -7.59 3.79 -31.23
CA ASP A 116 -6.58 2.73 -31.10
C ASP A 116 -6.51 1.90 -32.40
N THR A 117 -5.31 1.79 -32.97
CA THR A 117 -5.00 0.77 -33.97
C THR A 117 -4.57 -0.51 -33.25
N SER A 118 -5.37 -1.57 -33.36
CA SER A 118 -5.08 -2.86 -32.74
C SER A 118 -3.81 -3.46 -33.37
N SER A 119 -2.73 -3.51 -32.59
CA SER A 119 -1.51 -4.21 -33.00
C SER A 119 -1.61 -5.71 -32.70
N ALA A 120 -1.17 -6.56 -33.63
CA ALA A 120 -1.32 -8.01 -33.62
C ALA A 120 -0.35 -8.79 -32.68
N GLU A 121 0.14 -8.18 -31.59
CA GLU A 121 0.94 -8.92 -30.60
C GLU A 121 0.03 -9.49 -29.50
N GLY A 122 0.29 -10.73 -29.07
CA GLY A 122 -0.44 -11.34 -27.97
C GLY A 122 -0.02 -10.77 -26.61
N PHE A 123 -0.97 -10.67 -25.67
CA PHE A 123 -0.70 -10.35 -24.28
C PHE A 123 0.40 -11.26 -23.70
N SER A 124 1.42 -10.67 -23.09
CA SER A 124 2.47 -11.44 -22.42
C SER A 124 2.82 -10.84 -21.06
N LYS A 125 2.99 -11.71 -20.06
CA LYS A 125 3.34 -11.34 -18.68
C LYS A 125 4.77 -11.76 -18.39
N LYS A 126 5.59 -10.83 -17.92
CA LYS A 126 7.01 -11.06 -17.60
C LYS A 126 7.34 -10.50 -16.23
N TYR A 127 8.41 -11.04 -15.66
CA TYR A 127 8.84 -10.73 -14.31
C TYR A 127 10.35 -10.58 -14.29
N THR A 128 10.84 -9.50 -13.69
CA THR A 128 12.27 -9.19 -13.61
C THR A 128 12.60 -8.62 -12.24
N PHE A 129 13.51 -9.28 -11.51
CA PHE A 129 13.84 -8.91 -10.13
C PHE A 129 15.34 -8.74 -9.92
N GLY A 130 15.70 -8.08 -8.82
CA GLY A 130 17.08 -7.84 -8.43
C GLY A 130 17.73 -6.67 -9.16
N SER A 131 19.06 -6.62 -9.12
CA SER A 131 19.85 -5.47 -9.58
C SER A 131 19.90 -5.32 -11.11
N LYS A 132 19.72 -6.41 -11.85
CA LYS A 132 19.81 -6.41 -13.33
C LYS A 132 18.50 -5.97 -14.01
N ARG A 133 17.42 -5.73 -13.25
CA ARG A 133 16.09 -5.41 -13.82
C ARG A 133 16.06 -4.21 -14.76
N PHE A 134 16.82 -3.15 -14.45
CA PHE A 134 16.88 -1.97 -15.31
C PHE A 134 17.52 -2.25 -16.68
N LYS A 135 18.45 -3.22 -16.76
CA LYS A 135 19.01 -3.66 -18.05
C LYS A 135 17.95 -4.40 -18.87
N GLU A 136 17.13 -5.22 -18.23
CA GLU A 136 15.99 -5.87 -18.89
C GLU A 136 14.94 -4.87 -19.34
N TYR A 137 14.55 -3.92 -18.48
CA TYR A 137 13.65 -2.82 -18.87
C TYR A 137 14.18 -2.09 -20.10
N SER A 138 15.45 -1.71 -20.12
CA SER A 138 16.08 -1.05 -21.26
C SER A 138 15.98 -1.88 -22.55
N LYS A 139 16.15 -3.20 -22.47
CA LYS A 139 16.02 -4.11 -23.63
C LYS A 139 14.61 -4.10 -24.19
N TYR A 140 13.59 -4.22 -23.33
CA TYR A 140 12.19 -4.22 -23.77
C TYR A 140 11.72 -2.85 -24.23
N ILE A 141 12.11 -1.77 -23.54
CA ILE A 141 11.83 -0.39 -23.95
C ILE A 141 12.36 -0.16 -25.36
N ASN A 142 13.63 -0.50 -25.63
CA ASN A 142 14.20 -0.36 -26.97
C ASN A 142 13.49 -1.21 -28.03
N LYS A 143 13.08 -2.44 -27.69
CA LYS A 143 12.31 -3.30 -28.61
C LYS A 143 10.96 -2.67 -28.96
N THR A 144 10.21 -2.21 -27.96
CA THR A 144 8.87 -1.63 -28.13
C THR A 144 8.91 -0.31 -28.89
N ILE A 145 9.92 0.54 -28.63
CA ILE A 145 10.11 1.80 -29.37
C ILE A 145 10.41 1.55 -30.85
N LYS A 146 11.23 0.52 -31.17
CA LYS A 146 11.50 0.13 -32.57
C LYS A 146 10.24 -0.32 -33.32
N GLN A 147 9.24 -0.81 -32.60
CA GLN A 147 7.93 -1.17 -33.15
C GLN A 147 6.98 0.02 -33.27
N GLY A 148 7.41 1.24 -32.90
CA GLY A 148 6.59 2.45 -32.94
C GLY A 148 5.51 2.52 -31.85
N LYS A 149 5.58 1.66 -30.82
CA LYS A 149 4.59 1.55 -29.75
C LYS A 149 4.92 2.42 -28.54
N ASN A 150 3.90 2.83 -27.82
CA ASN A 150 4.01 3.63 -26.60
C ASN A 150 4.24 2.75 -25.36
N ILE A 151 4.78 3.34 -24.30
CA ILE A 151 5.22 2.67 -23.09
C ILE A 151 4.69 3.41 -21.87
N ILE A 152 4.16 2.66 -20.90
CA ILE A 152 3.84 3.15 -19.56
C ILE A 152 4.83 2.55 -18.57
N LEU A 153 5.50 3.40 -17.81
CA LEU A 153 6.34 3.00 -16.68
C LEU A 153 5.72 3.54 -15.39
N MET A 154 5.14 2.63 -14.62
CA MET A 154 4.48 2.92 -13.36
C MET A 154 5.43 2.70 -12.18
N VAL A 155 5.51 3.70 -11.31
CA VAL A 155 6.26 3.66 -10.03
C VAL A 155 5.32 3.87 -8.83
N PRO A 156 5.68 3.39 -7.63
CA PRO A 156 4.79 3.50 -6.47
C PRO A 156 4.55 4.93 -5.98
N THR A 157 5.56 5.80 -6.06
CA THR A 157 5.47 7.16 -5.52
C THR A 157 5.98 8.23 -6.48
N ILE A 158 5.52 9.48 -6.31
CA ILE A 158 5.95 10.63 -7.14
C ILE A 158 7.46 10.83 -7.07
N LYS A 159 8.10 10.50 -5.94
CA LYS A 159 9.56 10.64 -5.76
C LYS A 159 10.34 9.75 -6.74
N GLN A 160 9.88 8.50 -6.86
CA GLN A 160 10.49 7.51 -7.75
C GLN A 160 10.33 7.87 -9.23
N VAL A 161 9.39 8.76 -9.58
CA VAL A 161 9.24 9.25 -10.96
C VAL A 161 10.53 9.95 -11.38
N SER A 162 11.01 10.91 -10.59
CA SER A 162 12.23 11.67 -10.92
C SER A 162 13.46 10.76 -11.02
N GLY A 163 13.63 9.82 -10.09
CA GLY A 163 14.76 8.89 -10.13
C GLY A 163 14.75 7.95 -11.36
N ILE A 164 13.57 7.54 -11.82
CA ILE A 164 13.40 6.73 -13.04
C ILE A 164 13.58 7.58 -14.29
N GLU A 165 13.04 8.80 -14.32
CA GLU A 165 13.23 9.75 -15.42
C GLU A 165 14.70 10.07 -15.64
N GLU A 166 15.47 10.28 -14.58
CA GLU A 166 16.93 10.46 -14.66
C GLU A 166 17.63 9.23 -15.24
N LYS A 167 17.29 8.02 -14.77
CA LYS A 167 17.88 6.76 -15.28
C LYS A 167 17.59 6.52 -16.76
N PHE A 168 16.41 6.91 -17.23
CA PHE A 168 15.99 6.75 -18.62
C PHE A 168 16.02 8.07 -19.41
N ALA A 169 16.70 9.11 -18.90
CA ALA A 169 16.69 10.45 -19.48
C ALA A 169 17.15 10.44 -20.95
N PHE A 170 18.14 9.61 -21.27
CA PHE A 170 18.61 9.44 -22.65
C PHE A 170 17.50 8.93 -23.59
N LEU A 171 16.73 7.92 -23.17
CA LEU A 171 15.64 7.37 -23.97
C LEU A 171 14.47 8.36 -24.08
N ILE A 172 14.13 9.03 -22.97
CA ILE A 172 13.06 10.03 -22.92
C ILE A 172 13.40 11.23 -23.82
N ARG A 173 14.64 11.74 -23.75
CA ARG A 173 15.11 12.85 -24.61
C ARG A 173 15.16 12.46 -26.09
N LYS A 174 15.59 11.23 -26.40
CA LYS A 174 15.73 10.76 -27.78
C LYS A 174 14.39 10.54 -28.50
N TYR A 175 13.38 10.02 -27.80
CA TYR A 175 12.11 9.60 -28.41
C TYR A 175 10.90 10.44 -28.00
N GLY A 176 11.07 11.38 -27.06
CA GLY A 176 10.04 12.28 -26.57
C GLY A 176 9.21 11.70 -25.42
N VAL A 177 8.77 12.59 -24.53
CA VAL A 177 7.88 12.28 -23.38
C VAL A 177 6.54 11.69 -23.79
N ASN A 178 6.10 11.90 -25.03
CA ASN A 178 4.83 11.36 -25.52
C ASN A 178 4.87 9.85 -25.82
N ARG A 179 6.06 9.24 -25.91
CA ARG A 179 6.21 7.79 -26.15
C ARG A 179 6.47 6.98 -24.89
N ILE A 180 7.13 7.57 -23.90
CA ILE A 180 7.44 6.93 -22.61
C ILE A 180 6.80 7.76 -21.52
N LEU A 181 5.65 7.31 -21.03
CA LEU A 181 5.00 7.93 -19.89
C LEU A 181 5.55 7.34 -18.60
N VAL A 182 6.05 8.18 -17.71
CA VAL A 182 6.50 7.79 -16.37
C VAL A 182 5.61 8.43 -15.33
N GLY A 183 5.11 7.65 -14.37
CA GLY A 183 4.15 8.18 -13.41
C GLY A 183 3.73 7.19 -12.35
N THR A 184 2.90 7.66 -11.43
CA THR A 184 2.29 6.80 -10.40
C THR A 184 0.99 6.18 -10.91
N ARG A 185 0.26 5.48 -10.04
CA ARG A 185 -1.03 4.79 -10.29
C ARG A 185 -1.98 5.43 -11.32
N LYS A 186 -2.16 6.76 -11.28
CA LYS A 186 -3.08 7.48 -12.19
C LYS A 186 -2.66 7.42 -13.67
N ILE A 187 -1.38 7.17 -13.96
CA ILE A 187 -0.85 7.10 -15.32
C ILE A 187 -1.55 6.05 -16.19
N LEU A 188 -2.13 5.01 -15.58
CA LEU A 188 -2.86 3.96 -16.28
C LEU A 188 -4.12 4.47 -16.98
N PHE A 189 -4.66 5.62 -16.53
CA PHE A 189 -5.81 6.27 -17.16
C PHE A 189 -5.39 7.34 -18.15
N ALA A 190 -4.08 7.58 -18.34
CA ALA A 190 -3.61 8.48 -19.35
C ALA A 190 -3.99 7.92 -20.73
N PRO A 191 -4.52 8.75 -21.64
CA PRO A 191 -4.89 8.31 -22.96
C PRO A 191 -3.64 7.95 -23.75
N THR A 192 -3.39 6.65 -23.90
CA THR A 192 -2.21 6.09 -24.56
C THR A 192 -2.64 5.25 -25.74
N ASN A 193 -2.32 5.72 -26.93
CA ASN A 193 -2.59 4.97 -28.16
C ASN A 193 -1.43 4.02 -28.46
N ASN A 194 -1.68 2.94 -29.19
CA ASN A 194 -0.64 1.99 -29.64
C ASN A 194 0.28 1.52 -28.47
N LEU A 195 -0.31 1.21 -27.32
CA LEU A 195 0.42 0.78 -26.12
C LEU A 195 1.05 -0.59 -26.35
N GLY A 196 2.38 -0.68 -26.22
CA GLY A 196 3.13 -1.93 -26.45
C GLY A 196 3.76 -2.54 -25.20
N LEU A 197 4.00 -1.73 -24.16
CA LEU A 197 4.67 -2.17 -22.95
C LEU A 197 4.18 -1.42 -21.72
N ILE A 198 3.85 -2.15 -20.66
CA ILE A 198 3.64 -1.61 -19.32
C ILE A 198 4.72 -2.17 -18.40
N ILE A 199 5.42 -1.31 -17.67
CA ILE A 199 6.40 -1.69 -16.65
C ILE A 199 5.85 -1.24 -15.29
N VAL A 200 5.77 -2.18 -14.35
CA VAL A 200 5.43 -1.92 -12.95
C VAL A 200 6.68 -2.09 -12.12
N GLU A 201 7.31 -0.98 -11.73
CA GLU A 201 8.49 -0.98 -10.87
C GLU A 201 8.08 -1.08 -9.40
N ASP A 202 8.91 -1.79 -8.63
CA ASP A 202 8.70 -2.06 -7.21
C ASP A 202 7.29 -2.60 -6.92
N GLU A 203 6.93 -3.71 -7.59
CA GLU A 203 5.59 -4.30 -7.53
C GLU A 203 5.13 -4.71 -6.12
N ASN A 204 6.07 -4.99 -5.22
CA ASN A 204 5.77 -5.36 -3.84
C ASN A 204 5.40 -4.14 -2.97
N SER A 205 5.55 -2.93 -3.52
CA SER A 205 5.25 -1.71 -2.80
C SER A 205 3.75 -1.57 -2.48
N PRO A 206 3.38 -1.33 -1.21
CA PRO A 206 1.97 -1.11 -0.83
C PRO A 206 1.42 0.21 -1.39
N PHE A 207 2.28 1.12 -1.86
CA PHE A 207 1.86 2.41 -2.42
C PHE A 207 1.18 2.29 -3.79
N HIS A 208 1.29 1.14 -4.46
CA HIS A 208 0.51 0.83 -5.67
C HIS A 208 -0.99 0.69 -5.42
N LYS A 209 -1.40 0.40 -4.18
CA LYS A 209 -2.80 0.34 -3.78
C LYS A 209 -3.27 1.64 -3.14
N GLN A 210 -4.41 2.15 -3.58
CA GLN A 210 -5.07 3.30 -2.97
C GLN A 210 -5.95 2.88 -1.78
N ALA A 211 -5.36 2.65 -0.61
CA ALA A 211 -6.10 2.05 0.51
C ALA A 211 -7.09 2.99 1.25
N LEU A 212 -6.80 4.30 1.32
CA LEU A 212 -7.52 5.21 2.23
C LEU A 212 -8.67 6.00 1.61
N GLN A 213 -8.58 6.33 0.33
CA GLN A 213 -9.56 7.16 -0.37
C GLN A 213 -10.17 6.38 -1.52
N HIS A 214 -11.47 6.51 -1.74
CA HIS A 214 -12.06 5.96 -2.96
C HIS A 214 -11.53 6.72 -4.19
N PRO A 215 -11.29 6.04 -5.31
CA PRO A 215 -11.42 4.59 -5.51
C PRO A 215 -10.30 3.75 -4.88
N LYS A 216 -10.67 2.65 -4.22
CA LYS A 216 -9.71 1.77 -3.52
C LYS A 216 -9.11 0.68 -4.41
N TYR A 217 -8.62 1.08 -5.59
CA TYR A 217 -8.09 0.14 -6.57
C TYR A 217 -6.59 -0.17 -6.33
N ASP A 218 -6.17 -1.34 -6.80
CA ASP A 218 -4.77 -1.71 -6.93
C ASP A 218 -4.31 -1.44 -8.36
N ALA A 219 -3.34 -0.53 -8.51
CA ALA A 219 -2.84 -0.18 -9.83
C ALA A 219 -2.10 -1.34 -10.52
N ARG A 220 -1.59 -2.33 -9.78
CA ARG A 220 -0.95 -3.52 -10.36
C ARG A 220 -1.95 -4.38 -11.12
N GLU A 221 -3.14 -4.58 -10.54
CA GLU A 221 -4.24 -5.33 -11.14
C GLU A 221 -4.84 -4.55 -12.32
N ALA A 222 -5.01 -3.23 -12.16
CA ALA A 222 -5.45 -2.36 -13.25
C ALA A 222 -4.45 -2.34 -14.42
N ALA A 223 -3.14 -2.33 -14.15
CA ALA A 223 -2.10 -2.41 -15.18
C ALA A 223 -2.15 -3.74 -15.94
N GLU A 224 -2.36 -4.87 -15.23
CA GLU A 224 -2.52 -6.16 -15.90
C GLU A 224 -3.78 -6.19 -16.77
N MET A 225 -4.89 -5.64 -16.28
CA MET A 225 -6.11 -5.55 -17.09
C MET A 225 -5.92 -4.65 -18.32
N LEU A 226 -5.27 -3.49 -18.17
CA LEU A 226 -4.95 -2.62 -19.30
C LEU A 226 -4.08 -3.34 -20.33
N ALA A 227 -3.07 -4.10 -19.88
CA ALA A 227 -2.24 -4.87 -20.79
C ALA A 227 -3.01 -5.98 -21.54
N ARG A 228 -4.00 -6.60 -20.90
CA ARG A 228 -4.89 -7.58 -21.55
C ARG A 228 -5.80 -6.90 -22.58
N LEU A 229 -6.38 -5.74 -22.23
CA LEU A 229 -7.24 -4.96 -23.13
C LEU A 229 -6.47 -4.45 -24.35
N ALA A 230 -5.26 -3.91 -24.13
CA ALA A 230 -4.38 -3.40 -25.17
C ALA A 230 -3.59 -4.50 -25.91
N SER A 231 -3.71 -5.77 -25.49
CA SER A 231 -2.92 -6.90 -26.00
C SER A 231 -1.41 -6.61 -26.03
N CYS A 232 -0.88 -6.10 -24.91
CA CYS A 232 0.51 -5.68 -24.83
C CYS A 232 1.30 -6.48 -23.79
N THR A 233 2.62 -6.25 -23.73
CA THR A 233 3.48 -6.89 -22.73
C THR A 233 3.42 -6.14 -21.42
N ILE A 234 3.22 -6.84 -20.30
CA ILE A 234 3.40 -6.28 -18.96
C ILE A 234 4.62 -6.90 -18.28
N MET A 235 5.45 -6.05 -17.68
CA MET A 235 6.62 -6.44 -16.90
C MET A 235 6.45 -5.99 -15.46
N PHE A 236 6.42 -6.94 -14.53
CA PHE A 236 6.54 -6.62 -13.11
C PHE A 236 7.99 -6.72 -12.69
N GLY A 237 8.45 -5.79 -11.87
CA GLY A 237 9.73 -5.95 -11.23
C GLY A 237 9.91 -5.15 -9.96
N GLY A 238 11.09 -5.30 -9.39
CA GLY A 238 11.43 -4.78 -8.07
C GLY A 238 12.67 -5.48 -7.55
N GLN A 239 12.99 -5.24 -6.28
CA GLN A 239 14.16 -5.90 -5.68
C GLN A 239 13.91 -7.40 -5.46
N MET A 240 12.67 -7.75 -5.12
CA MET A 240 12.22 -9.10 -4.81
C MET A 240 10.78 -9.29 -5.35
N PRO A 241 10.41 -10.50 -5.80
CA PRO A 241 9.02 -10.82 -6.14
C PRO A 241 8.11 -10.82 -4.92
N SER A 242 6.88 -10.33 -5.11
CA SER A 242 5.81 -10.59 -4.16
C SER A 242 5.40 -12.07 -4.15
N ALA A 243 4.80 -12.53 -3.05
CA ALA A 243 4.22 -13.87 -2.95
C ALA A 243 3.18 -14.10 -4.06
N LYS A 244 2.38 -13.08 -4.38
CA LYS A 244 1.40 -13.09 -5.48
C LYS A 244 2.06 -13.32 -6.84
N SER A 245 3.11 -12.58 -7.14
CA SER A 245 3.82 -12.72 -8.40
C SER A 245 4.54 -14.05 -8.54
N THR A 246 5.08 -14.58 -7.45
CA THR A 246 5.68 -15.92 -7.43
C THR A 246 4.64 -17.02 -7.69
N TYR A 247 3.46 -16.93 -7.05
CA TYR A 247 2.37 -17.87 -7.28
C TYR A 247 1.90 -17.84 -8.75
N PHE A 248 1.77 -16.66 -9.35
CA PHE A 248 1.31 -16.51 -10.73
C PHE A 248 2.34 -16.94 -11.79
N LEU A 249 3.63 -16.91 -11.46
CA LEU A 249 4.71 -17.39 -12.33
C LEU A 249 4.70 -18.91 -12.54
N ASN A 250 4.06 -19.66 -11.63
CA ASN A 250 3.79 -21.10 -11.71
C ASN A 250 4.99 -22.00 -12.10
N LYS A 251 6.24 -21.60 -11.83
CA LYS A 251 7.47 -22.41 -12.04
C LYS A 251 8.66 -21.89 -11.22
N GLU A 252 9.54 -22.83 -10.85
CA GLU A 252 10.82 -22.68 -10.12
C GLU A 252 11.87 -21.78 -10.79
N SER A 253 11.57 -21.23 -11.96
CA SER A 253 12.46 -20.37 -12.76
C SER A 253 12.49 -18.92 -12.26
N LEU A 254 12.53 -18.73 -10.95
CA LEU A 254 12.94 -17.46 -10.35
C LEU A 254 14.46 -17.42 -10.38
N ASN A 255 15.02 -16.95 -11.50
CA ASN A 255 16.41 -16.51 -11.60
C ASN A 255 16.59 -15.20 -10.83
N ILE A 256 16.37 -15.26 -9.52
CA ILE A 256 16.64 -14.15 -8.63
C ILE A 256 18.15 -14.19 -8.34
N ASN A 257 18.91 -13.39 -9.09
CA ASN A 257 20.27 -13.05 -8.67
C ASN A 257 20.16 -12.00 -7.56
N THR A 258 19.86 -12.45 -6.33
CA THR A 258 19.89 -11.61 -5.12
C THR A 258 21.24 -11.59 -4.45
N ALA A 259 22.28 -12.21 -5.02
CA ALA A 259 23.61 -12.33 -4.40
C ALA A 259 24.20 -10.95 -4.04
N PHE A 260 23.85 -10.47 -2.87
CA PHE A 260 24.51 -9.41 -2.15
C PHE A 260 25.36 -10.14 -1.12
N ASP A 261 26.67 -10.10 -1.30
CA ASP A 261 27.64 -10.58 -0.32
C ASP A 261 27.69 -9.63 0.89
N LYS A 262 26.54 -9.41 1.53
CA LYS A 262 26.28 -8.42 2.58
C LYS A 262 25.68 -9.12 3.78
N LYS A 263 26.39 -9.06 4.91
CA LYS A 263 26.02 -9.77 6.13
C LYS A 263 24.89 -9.05 6.87
N VAL A 264 23.85 -9.81 7.22
CA VAL A 264 22.80 -9.40 8.17
C VAL A 264 23.05 -10.11 9.49
N ILE A 265 23.19 -9.34 10.56
CA ILE A 265 23.45 -9.83 11.90
C ILE A 265 22.17 -9.62 12.71
N VAL A 266 21.50 -10.73 13.06
CA VAL A 266 20.35 -10.72 13.96
C VAL A 266 20.85 -10.86 15.38
N ILE A 267 20.49 -9.91 16.24
CA ILE A 267 20.87 -9.85 17.64
C ILE A 267 19.62 -10.04 18.49
N ASP A 268 19.67 -11.05 19.36
CA ASP A 268 18.71 -11.22 20.43
C ASP A 268 19.02 -10.21 21.56
N ASN A 269 18.13 -9.23 21.72
CA ASN A 269 18.25 -8.19 22.74
C ASN A 269 18.20 -8.75 24.17
N LEU A 270 17.64 -9.94 24.39
CA LEU A 270 17.53 -10.54 25.73
C LEU A 270 18.82 -11.21 26.17
N ARG A 271 19.56 -11.81 25.23
CA ARG A 271 20.84 -12.49 25.50
C ARG A 271 22.03 -11.52 25.57
N ALA A 272 21.87 -10.29 25.09
CA ALA A 272 22.96 -9.31 24.97
C ALA A 272 23.16 -8.43 26.23
N ASN A 273 22.51 -8.71 27.36
CA ASN A 273 22.58 -7.87 28.56
C ASN A 273 23.89 -8.09 29.35
N ASN A 274 24.64 -7.00 29.54
CA ASN A 274 25.69 -6.88 30.55
C ASN A 274 25.58 -5.49 31.22
N ILE A 275 26.00 -5.43 32.49
CA ILE A 275 25.65 -4.46 33.56
C ILE A 275 25.90 -2.96 33.20
N ARG A 276 26.78 -2.64 32.25
CA ARG A 276 27.21 -1.25 31.97
C ARG A 276 26.23 -0.45 31.08
N PHE A 277 25.39 -1.12 30.28
CA PHE A 277 24.54 -0.49 29.26
C PHE A 277 23.03 -0.67 29.48
N GLU A 278 22.59 -1.19 30.63
CA GLU A 278 21.17 -1.43 30.93
C GLU A 278 20.29 -0.18 30.81
N LYS A 279 20.88 1.01 30.97
CA LYS A 279 20.18 2.31 30.83
C LYS A 279 19.74 2.60 29.40
N TYR A 280 20.34 1.95 28.39
CA TYR A 280 20.07 2.23 26.98
C TYR A 280 19.41 1.03 26.30
N PRO A 281 18.54 1.28 25.30
CA PRO A 281 17.71 0.25 24.70
C PRO A 281 18.40 -0.49 23.53
N PHE A 282 19.73 -0.39 23.42
CA PHE A 282 20.53 -1.00 22.35
C PHE A 282 21.38 -2.14 22.90
N SER A 283 21.56 -3.20 22.11
CA SER A 283 22.47 -4.29 22.43
C SER A 283 23.94 -3.86 22.31
N ARG A 284 24.85 -4.53 23.05
CA ARG A 284 26.29 -4.22 23.01
C ARG A 284 26.87 -4.41 21.61
N SER A 285 26.52 -5.50 20.93
CA SER A 285 27.00 -5.76 19.57
C SER A 285 26.54 -4.67 18.58
N PHE A 286 25.34 -4.12 18.77
CA PHE A 286 24.86 -2.98 17.99
C PHE A 286 25.69 -1.72 18.25
N LEU A 287 25.95 -1.39 19.52
CA LEU A 287 26.74 -0.21 19.88
C LEU A 287 28.22 -0.33 19.45
N ASN A 288 28.83 -1.50 19.63
CA ASN A 288 30.21 -1.76 19.19
C ASN A 288 30.35 -1.64 17.67
N GLY A 289 29.42 -2.24 16.92
CA GLY A 289 29.42 -2.13 15.45
C GLY A 289 29.21 -0.70 14.97
N LEU A 290 28.41 0.09 15.70
CA LEU A 290 28.20 1.51 15.41
C LEU A 290 29.45 2.34 15.74
N ASP A 291 30.10 2.10 16.89
CA ASP A 291 31.32 2.79 17.33
C ASP A 291 32.49 2.58 16.35
N GLU A 292 32.71 1.33 15.91
CA GLU A 292 33.75 0.98 14.93
C GLU A 292 33.59 1.78 13.63
N ILE A 293 32.35 1.86 13.13
CA ILE A 293 32.05 2.56 11.89
C ILE A 293 32.21 4.08 12.03
N ILE A 294 31.76 4.65 13.15
CA ILE A 294 31.89 6.09 13.42
C ILE A 294 33.37 6.49 13.54
N LYS A 295 34.19 5.70 14.26
CA LYS A 295 35.63 5.95 14.41
C LYS A 295 36.37 5.92 13.08
N ASN A 296 35.94 5.05 12.17
CA ASN A 296 36.49 4.96 10.81
C ASN A 296 35.95 6.04 9.85
N GLY A 297 35.18 7.02 10.34
CA GLY A 297 34.57 8.06 9.53
C GLY A 297 33.42 7.58 8.64
N GLY A 298 32.93 6.36 8.87
CA GLY A 298 31.83 5.76 8.12
C GLY A 298 30.48 6.37 8.47
N ARG A 299 29.46 5.98 7.71
CA ARG A 299 28.09 6.50 7.87
C ARG A 299 27.12 5.41 8.27
N ALA A 300 26.25 5.74 9.21
CA ALA A 300 25.24 4.84 9.77
C ALA A 300 23.81 5.36 9.54
N LEU A 301 22.91 4.45 9.16
CA LEU A 301 21.47 4.71 9.09
C LEU A 301 20.75 3.91 10.17
N ILE A 302 19.88 4.55 10.94
CA ILE A 302 19.04 3.91 11.95
C ILE A 302 17.58 4.07 11.55
N VAL A 303 16.91 2.94 11.35
CA VAL A 303 15.51 2.91 10.90
C VAL A 303 14.61 2.53 12.07
N SER A 304 13.66 3.40 12.41
CA SER A 304 12.63 3.14 13.41
C SER A 304 11.25 2.92 12.78
N ALA A 305 10.42 2.09 13.41
CA ALA A 305 9.13 1.68 12.87
C ALA A 305 8.05 2.78 12.94
N ARG A 306 8.11 3.71 13.91
CA ARG A 306 7.03 4.69 14.15
C ARG A 306 7.51 6.06 14.66
N LYS A 307 6.69 7.08 14.39
CA LYS A 307 6.72 8.44 14.99
C LYS A 307 5.83 8.49 16.23
N GLY A 308 6.26 9.17 17.29
CA GLY A 308 5.39 9.80 18.29
C GLY A 308 4.77 8.91 19.38
N ASP A 309 5.18 9.24 20.61
CA ASP A 309 4.74 8.84 21.96
C ASP A 309 4.76 7.36 22.39
N ALA A 310 5.11 7.18 23.67
CA ALA A 310 5.40 5.97 24.43
C ALA A 310 5.05 4.61 23.82
N GLY A 311 6.09 3.78 23.76
CA GLY A 311 6.05 2.38 23.44
C GLY A 311 5.09 1.51 24.26
N GLY A 312 4.81 0.32 23.71
CA GLY A 312 4.11 -0.76 24.41
C GLY A 312 4.91 -1.30 25.59
N LEU A 313 4.26 -1.92 26.57
CA LEU A 313 4.95 -2.58 27.68
C LEU A 313 5.13 -4.08 27.37
N ILE A 314 6.34 -4.64 27.52
CA ILE A 314 6.63 -6.07 27.36
C ILE A 314 7.05 -6.70 28.68
N CYS A 315 6.66 -7.96 28.93
CA CYS A 315 7.23 -8.79 29.98
C CYS A 315 8.63 -9.29 29.59
N LYS A 316 9.63 -9.14 30.48
CA LYS A 316 10.99 -9.63 30.21
C LYS A 316 11.12 -11.15 30.24
N GLU A 317 10.23 -11.84 30.95
CA GLU A 317 10.29 -13.29 31.14
C GLU A 317 9.61 -14.03 29.98
N CYS A 318 8.30 -13.84 29.78
CA CYS A 318 7.56 -14.54 28.72
C CYS A 318 7.46 -13.79 27.38
N LYS A 319 8.00 -12.57 27.28
CA LYS A 319 8.03 -11.76 26.05
C LYS A 319 6.64 -11.35 25.51
N GLU A 320 5.60 -11.44 26.33
CA GLU A 320 4.25 -11.00 25.95
C GLU A 320 4.10 -9.47 26.09
N ILE A 321 3.39 -8.87 25.12
CA ILE A 321 3.11 -7.43 25.09
C ILE A 321 1.79 -7.15 25.80
N ILE A 322 1.78 -6.17 26.69
CA ILE A 322 0.58 -5.74 27.41
C ILE A 322 -0.36 -5.00 26.45
N LYS A 323 -1.52 -5.62 26.22
CA LYS A 323 -2.57 -5.16 25.31
C LYS A 323 -3.72 -4.55 26.09
N CYS A 324 -4.47 -3.65 25.44
CA CYS A 324 -5.66 -3.04 26.01
C CYS A 324 -6.78 -4.08 26.09
N PRO A 325 -7.42 -4.28 27.26
CA PRO A 325 -8.51 -5.25 27.39
C PRO A 325 -9.75 -4.90 26.55
N SER A 326 -9.88 -3.66 26.09
CA SER A 326 -11.05 -3.21 25.31
C SER A 326 -10.86 -3.15 23.81
N CYS A 327 -9.63 -3.18 23.31
CA CYS A 327 -9.38 -3.12 21.85
C CYS A 327 -8.12 -3.89 21.42
N SER A 328 -7.53 -4.67 22.30
CA SER A 328 -6.33 -5.51 22.08
C SER A 328 -5.11 -4.78 21.52
N SER A 329 -5.12 -3.46 21.44
CA SER A 329 -4.00 -2.65 21.00
C SER A 329 -2.93 -2.53 22.10
N PRO A 330 -1.63 -2.49 21.74
CA PRO A 330 -0.56 -2.27 22.72
C PRO A 330 -0.79 -0.99 23.53
N LEU A 331 -0.65 -1.09 24.86
CA LEU A 331 -0.84 0.04 25.76
C LEU A 331 0.43 0.86 25.94
N SER A 332 0.29 2.19 25.88
CA SER A 332 1.41 3.12 25.99
C SER A 332 1.62 3.60 27.42
N LEU A 333 2.86 3.61 27.91
CA LEU A 333 3.18 4.12 29.25
C LEU A 333 3.15 5.67 29.30
N HIS A 334 2.34 6.24 30.18
CA HIS A 334 2.30 7.66 30.46
C HIS A 334 2.80 7.90 31.89
N SER A 335 3.97 8.53 32.02
CA SER A 335 4.48 9.00 33.30
C SER A 335 3.97 10.43 33.53
N ILE A 336 3.04 10.61 34.45
CA ILE A 336 2.69 11.95 34.94
C ILE A 336 3.82 12.36 35.88
N THR A 337 4.77 13.16 35.40
CA THR A 337 5.72 13.83 36.29
C THR A 337 5.04 15.07 36.84
N SER A 338 4.69 15.05 38.12
CA SER A 338 4.23 16.20 38.88
C SER A 338 5.30 17.29 38.91
N LYS A 339 5.25 18.26 37.97
CA LYS A 339 6.10 19.47 37.98
C LYS A 339 5.33 20.75 38.30
N SER A 340 4.11 20.64 38.79
CA SER A 340 3.24 21.80 39.04
C SER A 340 2.41 21.65 40.30
N ASN A 341 3.04 21.33 41.43
CA ASN A 341 2.55 21.68 42.76
C ASN A 341 3.70 21.53 43.77
N LYS A 342 4.27 22.65 44.22
CA LYS A 342 5.38 22.70 45.19
C LYS A 342 4.96 22.41 46.64
N ASN A 343 3.69 22.11 46.91
CA ASN A 343 3.17 21.94 48.27
C ASN A 343 2.33 20.65 48.41
N LEU A 344 2.95 19.48 48.36
CA LEU A 344 2.34 18.27 48.90
C LEU A 344 3.41 17.31 49.44
N PRO A 345 3.24 16.75 50.66
CA PRO A 345 4.26 15.92 51.30
C PRO A 345 4.55 14.61 50.56
N SER A 346 5.80 14.20 50.70
CA SER A 346 6.53 13.12 50.04
C SER A 346 6.04 11.72 50.40
N SER A 347 4.80 11.37 50.09
CA SER A 347 4.31 9.98 50.23
C SER A 347 3.09 9.71 49.35
N VAL A 348 3.21 9.91 48.04
CA VAL A 348 2.25 9.38 47.07
C VAL A 348 3.04 8.76 45.93
N SER A 349 2.94 7.45 45.80
CA SER A 349 3.53 6.63 44.75
C SER A 349 3.29 7.22 43.36
N ASP A 350 4.35 7.41 42.58
CA ASP A 350 4.30 7.70 41.14
C ASP A 350 3.57 6.57 40.40
N GLU A 351 2.24 6.62 40.35
CA GLU A 351 1.45 5.64 39.61
C GLU A 351 1.66 5.83 38.11
N LYS A 352 2.50 4.96 37.52
CA LYS A 352 2.66 4.88 36.07
C LYS A 352 1.38 4.32 35.45
N LYS A 353 0.68 5.15 34.69
CA LYS A 353 -0.56 4.77 33.99
C LYS A 353 -0.25 4.31 32.57
N LEU A 354 -0.97 3.31 32.11
CA LEU A 354 -0.98 2.83 30.73
C LEU A 354 -2.20 3.42 30.03
N ILE A 355 -1.98 4.10 28.91
CA ILE A 355 -3.04 4.73 28.12
C ILE A 355 -3.16 4.03 26.77
N CYS A 356 -4.36 3.58 26.45
CA CYS A 356 -4.70 3.17 25.10
C CYS A 356 -4.95 4.42 24.25
N ARG A 357 -4.14 4.66 23.23
CA ARG A 357 -4.34 5.80 22.32
C ARG A 357 -5.50 5.65 21.34
N TYR A 358 -6.01 4.43 21.17
CA TYR A 358 -7.11 4.16 20.25
C TYR A 358 -8.46 4.38 20.92
N CYS A 359 -8.67 3.80 22.10
CA CYS A 359 -9.94 3.91 22.82
C CYS A 359 -9.91 4.90 23.99
N GLY A 360 -8.75 5.50 24.29
CA GLY A 360 -8.58 6.44 25.43
C GLY A 360 -8.58 5.75 26.80
N LYS A 361 -8.73 4.43 26.86
CA LYS A 361 -8.81 3.67 28.13
C LYS A 361 -7.49 3.75 28.87
N MET A 362 -7.56 4.20 30.12
CA MET A 362 -6.41 4.22 31.02
C MET A 362 -6.51 3.04 31.97
N ILE A 363 -5.43 2.28 32.11
CA ILE A 363 -5.29 1.24 33.13
C ILE A 363 -4.01 1.48 33.92
N SER A 364 -3.94 1.03 35.17
CA SER A 364 -2.68 1.04 35.92
C SER A 364 -1.70 0.02 35.32
N ALA A 365 -0.40 0.32 35.34
CA ALA A 365 0.59 -0.65 34.90
C ALA A 365 0.50 -1.93 35.77
N PRO A 366 0.39 -3.14 35.16
CA PRO A 366 0.25 -4.37 35.93
C PRO A 366 1.53 -4.64 36.74
N LYS A 367 1.38 -5.15 37.97
CA LYS A 367 2.50 -5.55 38.83
C LYS A 367 3.11 -6.90 38.41
N THR A 368 2.29 -7.79 37.85
CA THR A 368 2.68 -9.12 37.38
C THR A 368 2.12 -9.38 35.98
N CYS A 369 2.79 -10.23 35.21
CA CYS A 369 2.39 -10.55 33.86
C CYS A 369 1.20 -11.50 33.87
N ALA A 370 0.13 -11.18 33.15
CA ALA A 370 -1.05 -12.06 33.05
C ALA A 370 -0.76 -13.42 32.35
N ASN A 371 0.39 -13.58 31.70
CA ASN A 371 0.74 -14.79 30.97
C ASN A 371 1.73 -15.70 31.72
N CYS A 372 2.64 -15.15 32.52
CA CYS A 372 3.67 -15.94 33.22
C CYS A 372 3.94 -15.49 34.65
N GLU A 373 3.12 -14.57 35.16
CA GLU A 373 3.24 -13.98 36.50
C GLU A 373 4.53 -13.17 36.77
N GLY A 374 5.41 -13.05 35.77
CA GLY A 374 6.65 -12.28 35.85
C GLY A 374 6.43 -10.81 36.19
N TRP A 375 7.31 -10.26 37.03
CA TRP A 375 7.21 -8.90 37.59
C TRP A 375 8.03 -7.86 36.83
N GLN A 376 8.93 -8.31 35.94
CA GLN A 376 9.81 -7.42 35.20
C GLN A 376 9.20 -6.98 33.87
N PHE A 377 8.93 -5.68 33.75
CA PHE A 377 8.44 -5.07 32.52
C PHE A 377 9.44 -4.09 31.90
N LYS A 378 9.44 -3.99 30.57
CA LYS A 378 10.25 -3.01 29.81
C LYS A 378 9.37 -2.28 28.80
N THR A 379 9.62 -1.01 28.55
CA THR A 379 8.95 -0.26 27.48
C THR A 379 9.60 -0.56 26.12
N ILE A 380 8.77 -0.80 25.11
CA ILE A 380 9.15 -1.06 23.70
C ILE A 380 8.54 0.00 22.82
N GLY A 381 9.36 0.79 22.14
CA GLY A 381 8.84 1.82 21.22
C GLY A 381 9.61 3.11 21.34
N LEU A 382 10.91 3.04 21.04
CA LEU A 382 11.73 4.25 21.06
C LEU A 382 11.30 5.15 19.92
N THR A 383 10.93 6.37 20.26
CA THR A 383 10.72 7.42 19.25
C THR A 383 12.06 7.79 18.63
N THR A 384 12.03 8.34 17.42
CA THR A 384 13.25 8.87 16.76
C THR A 384 14.00 9.86 17.65
N ASN A 385 13.28 10.70 18.39
CA ASN A 385 13.87 11.65 19.34
C ASN A 385 14.50 10.96 20.56
N GLN A 386 13.90 9.87 21.07
CA GLN A 386 14.50 9.09 22.16
C GLN A 386 15.76 8.36 21.71
N ILE A 387 15.76 7.81 20.49
CA ILE A 387 16.94 7.20 19.88
C ILE A 387 18.05 8.26 19.73
N ALA A 388 17.72 9.43 19.18
CA ALA A 388 18.66 10.53 18.99
C ALA A 388 19.29 10.96 20.32
N SER A 389 18.49 11.28 21.34
CA SER A 389 18.98 11.70 22.65
C SER A 389 19.85 10.63 23.34
N CYS A 390 19.54 9.34 23.14
CA CYS A 390 20.38 8.27 23.67
C CYS A 390 21.73 8.19 22.95
N LEU A 391 21.74 8.33 21.63
CA LEU A 391 22.96 8.26 20.82
C LEU A 391 23.83 9.50 20.98
N GLU A 392 23.24 10.69 21.14
CA GLU A 392 23.97 11.94 21.44
C GLU A 392 24.78 11.81 22.73
N LYS A 393 24.23 11.14 23.75
CA LYS A 393 24.93 10.90 25.02
C LYS A 393 26.03 9.84 24.93
N LEU A 394 25.91 8.90 23.99
CA LEU A 394 26.86 7.79 23.84
C LEU A 394 27.98 8.13 22.85
N PHE A 395 27.71 8.97 21.86
CA PHE A 395 28.61 9.30 20.76
C PHE A 395 28.77 10.82 20.62
N ASN A 396 29.45 11.47 21.57
CA ASN A 396 29.69 12.92 21.56
C ASN A 396 30.44 13.41 20.31
N SER A 397 31.18 12.54 19.63
CA SER A 397 31.96 12.86 18.43
C SER A 397 31.17 12.72 17.11
N ALA A 398 29.98 12.11 17.12
CA ALA A 398 29.21 11.82 15.91
C ALA A 398 28.17 12.91 15.63
N LYS A 399 28.06 13.34 14.37
CA LYS A 399 26.96 14.20 13.94
C LYS A 399 25.68 13.39 13.77
N ILE A 400 24.63 13.74 14.49
CA ILE A 400 23.35 13.03 14.46
C ILE A 400 22.33 13.88 13.70
N PHE A 401 21.72 13.28 12.68
CA PHE A 401 20.68 13.87 11.85
C PHE A 401 19.38 13.11 12.06
N THR A 402 18.27 13.82 12.24
CA THR A 402 16.94 13.22 12.36
C THR A 402 16.06 13.68 11.21
N VAL A 403 15.52 12.74 10.43
CA VAL A 403 14.58 13.03 9.34
C VAL A 403 13.26 12.32 9.58
N ASP A 404 12.24 13.12 9.81
CA ASP A 404 10.86 12.66 9.94
C ASP A 404 10.19 12.51 8.56
N ALA A 405 9.58 11.34 8.34
CA ALA A 405 8.83 11.02 7.13
C ALA A 405 7.62 11.91 6.86
N THR A 406 7.01 12.52 7.89
CA THR A 406 5.67 13.11 7.80
C THR A 406 5.62 14.64 7.92
N SER A 407 6.73 15.33 8.22
CA SER A 407 6.65 16.71 8.75
C SER A 407 7.66 17.70 8.20
N ALA A 408 8.57 17.29 7.31
CA ALA A 408 9.57 18.20 6.75
C ALA A 408 9.32 18.48 5.26
N ASN A 409 9.21 19.78 4.94
CA ASN A 409 9.25 20.31 3.56
C ASN A 409 10.40 19.67 2.78
N GLU A 410 10.16 19.35 1.51
CA GLU A 410 11.08 18.58 0.67
C GLU A 410 12.48 19.19 0.60
N SER A 411 12.57 20.51 0.44
CA SER A 411 13.83 21.24 0.42
C SER A 411 14.63 21.08 1.72
N LYS A 412 13.96 21.02 2.88
CA LYS A 412 14.61 20.81 4.17
C LYS A 412 15.16 19.38 4.29
N ARG A 413 14.41 18.38 3.81
CA ARG A 413 14.87 16.98 3.80
C ARG A 413 16.09 16.79 2.89
N ARG A 414 16.07 17.37 1.68
CA ARG A 414 17.20 17.30 0.75
C ARG A 414 18.47 17.93 1.34
N LYS A 415 18.34 19.08 2.01
CA LYS A 415 19.45 19.74 2.72
C LYS A 415 20.05 18.84 3.80
N ILE A 416 19.22 18.30 4.69
CA ILE A 416 19.68 17.39 5.78
C ILE A 416 20.39 16.15 5.20
N VAL A 417 19.86 15.56 4.13
CA VAL A 417 20.47 14.38 3.52
C VAL A 417 21.78 14.73 2.80
N SER A 418 21.87 15.91 2.17
CA SER A 418 23.14 16.40 1.60
C SER A 418 24.20 16.61 2.67
N GLU A 419 23.84 17.30 3.76
CA GLU A 419 24.74 17.52 4.90
C GLU A 419 25.20 16.21 5.54
N PHE A 420 24.31 15.23 5.66
CA PHE A 420 24.63 13.88 6.12
C PHE A 420 25.59 13.17 5.16
N ASN A 421 25.34 13.26 3.85
CA ASN A 421 26.17 12.64 2.83
C ASN A 421 27.58 13.20 2.77
N ASP A 422 27.77 14.46 3.15
CA ASP A 422 29.05 15.16 3.13
C ASP A 422 29.77 15.14 4.49
N SER A 423 29.09 14.66 5.54
CA SER A 423 29.67 14.49 6.88
C SER A 423 30.38 13.14 7.04
N SER A 424 31.58 13.16 7.61
CA SER A 424 32.30 11.97 8.09
C SER A 424 31.81 11.59 9.50
N GLY A 425 31.68 10.28 9.78
CA GLY A 425 31.27 9.80 11.11
C GLY A 425 29.84 10.21 11.51
N ALA A 426 28.89 10.17 10.57
CA ALA A 426 27.53 10.67 10.77
C ALA A 426 26.49 9.55 10.96
N ILE A 427 25.47 9.83 11.77
CA ILE A 427 24.32 8.96 12.01
C ILE A 427 23.04 9.64 11.51
N LEU A 428 22.29 8.97 10.63
CA LEU A 428 20.96 9.40 10.20
C LEU A 428 19.90 8.53 10.85
N ILE A 429 18.95 9.14 11.57
CA ILE A 429 17.80 8.45 12.16
C ILE A 429 16.55 8.81 11.35
N THR A 430 15.79 7.80 10.91
CA THR A 430 14.56 8.02 10.14
C THR A 430 13.42 7.08 10.53
N THR A 431 12.18 7.55 10.31
CA THR A 431 10.96 6.75 10.43
C THR A 431 10.52 6.26 9.06
N LYS A 432 10.42 4.93 8.89
CA LYS A 432 10.17 4.29 7.57
C LYS A 432 11.26 4.61 6.54
N VAL A 433 11.55 3.65 5.66
CA VAL A 433 12.55 3.79 4.60
C VAL A 433 11.97 4.65 3.46
N ILE A 434 11.86 5.97 3.68
CA ILE A 434 11.38 6.94 2.67
C ILE A 434 12.57 7.66 2.00
N ILE A 435 13.79 7.47 2.51
CA ILE A 435 14.98 8.19 2.07
C ILE A 435 15.84 7.27 1.20
N GLU A 436 15.27 6.75 0.12
CA GLU A 436 15.98 5.81 -0.76
C GLU A 436 16.77 6.52 -1.87
N GLU A 437 16.35 7.70 -2.34
CA GLU A 437 16.88 8.21 -3.62
C GLU A 437 18.19 9.00 -3.51
N TYR A 438 18.48 9.58 -2.35
CA TYR A 438 19.60 10.52 -2.19
C TYR A 438 20.70 10.02 -1.24
N LEU A 439 20.57 8.82 -0.68
CA LEU A 439 21.59 8.31 0.25
C LEU A 439 22.80 7.77 -0.51
N LYS A 440 23.98 8.32 -0.22
CA LYS A 440 25.24 7.71 -0.64
C LYS A 440 25.42 6.36 0.08
N PRO A 441 26.20 5.41 -0.48
CA PRO A 441 26.41 4.11 0.14
C PRO A 441 26.89 4.18 1.60
N LEU A 442 26.27 3.37 2.45
CA LEU A 442 26.40 3.33 3.90
C LEU A 442 27.25 2.15 4.37
N ASP A 443 27.85 2.28 5.54
CA ASP A 443 28.67 1.23 6.16
C ASP A 443 27.84 0.41 7.17
N PHE A 444 26.86 1.05 7.82
CA PHE A 444 26.04 0.46 8.86
C PHE A 444 24.56 0.80 8.66
N ILE A 445 23.70 -0.21 8.81
CA ILE A 445 22.25 -0.02 8.94
C ILE A 445 21.77 -0.70 10.22
N GLY A 446 21.12 0.05 11.09
CA GLY A 446 20.62 -0.42 12.37
C GLY A 446 19.10 -0.40 12.47
N LEU A 447 18.52 -1.54 12.84
CA LEU A 447 17.11 -1.70 13.18
C LEU A 447 17.03 -2.00 14.69
N PRO A 448 16.85 -0.98 15.55
CA PRO A 448 16.98 -1.14 16.99
C PRO A 448 15.84 -1.95 17.63
N ASN A 449 14.70 -2.07 16.93
CA ASN A 449 13.61 -2.94 17.33
C ASN A 449 12.75 -3.29 16.12
N ILE A 450 12.89 -4.53 15.63
CA ILE A 450 12.12 -5.03 14.50
C ILE A 450 10.73 -5.55 14.91
N ASP A 451 10.55 -5.92 16.18
CA ASP A 451 9.32 -6.54 16.67
C ASP A 451 8.11 -5.64 16.44
N GLN A 452 8.30 -4.32 16.50
CA GLN A 452 7.26 -3.33 16.20
C GLN A 452 6.64 -3.50 14.81
N PHE A 453 7.41 -3.94 13.81
CA PHE A 453 6.88 -4.24 12.48
C PHE A 453 6.02 -5.51 12.47
N LEU A 454 6.33 -6.47 13.34
CA LEU A 454 5.66 -7.78 13.43
C LEU A 454 4.52 -7.83 14.47
N THR A 455 4.39 -6.83 15.34
CA THR A 455 3.29 -6.76 16.32
C THR A 455 1.91 -6.53 15.71
N ILE A 456 1.85 -5.97 14.50
CA ILE A 456 0.61 -5.67 13.82
C ILE A 456 0.15 -6.97 13.15
N PRO A 457 -1.04 -7.51 13.48
CA PRO A 457 -1.52 -8.78 12.94
C PRO A 457 -1.96 -8.64 11.47
N ASN A 458 -0.99 -8.40 10.58
CA ASN A 458 -1.18 -8.36 9.14
C ASN A 458 -0.49 -9.56 8.49
N PHE A 459 -1.19 -10.26 7.60
CA PHE A 459 -0.68 -11.45 6.92
C PHE A 459 0.51 -11.15 5.99
N GLN A 460 0.72 -9.89 5.60
CA GLN A 460 1.85 -9.47 4.76
C GLN A 460 3.04 -8.92 5.58
N ALA A 461 2.96 -8.89 6.92
CA ALA A 461 3.96 -8.21 7.74
C ALA A 461 5.38 -8.78 7.53
N GLU A 462 5.50 -10.10 7.43
CA GLU A 462 6.78 -10.78 7.20
C GLU A 462 7.32 -10.53 5.79
N GLU A 463 6.46 -10.56 4.77
CA GLU A 463 6.82 -10.23 3.37
C GLU A 463 7.33 -8.78 3.25
N TRP A 464 6.65 -7.82 3.87
CA TRP A 464 7.08 -6.42 3.88
C TRP A 464 8.38 -6.22 4.64
N LEU A 465 8.59 -6.97 5.73
CA LEU A 465 9.84 -6.91 6.47
C LEU A 465 10.99 -7.39 5.60
N PHE A 466 10.84 -8.53 4.93
CA PHE A 466 11.86 -9.07 4.05
C PHE A 466 12.18 -8.11 2.90
N ASP A 467 11.15 -7.54 2.25
CA ASP A 467 11.30 -6.53 1.20
C ASP A 467 12.06 -5.29 1.67
N MET A 468 11.72 -4.77 2.86
CA MET A 468 12.40 -3.63 3.45
C MET A 468 13.89 -3.94 3.69
N ILE A 469 14.23 -5.13 4.22
CA ILE A 469 15.64 -5.51 4.42
C ILE A 469 16.37 -5.62 3.08
N GLN A 470 15.76 -6.22 2.06
CA GLN A 470 16.36 -6.34 0.73
C GLN A 470 16.62 -4.97 0.08
N LYS A 471 15.70 -4.01 0.23
CA LYS A 471 15.91 -2.62 -0.20
C LYS A 471 17.03 -1.95 0.57
N LEU A 472 17.06 -2.10 1.90
CA LEU A 472 18.15 -1.58 2.74
C LEU A 472 19.52 -2.14 2.37
N LYS A 473 19.60 -3.43 1.99
CA LYS A 473 20.84 -4.04 1.49
C LYS A 473 21.39 -3.30 0.29
N THR A 474 20.57 -2.68 -0.56
CA THR A 474 21.07 -1.95 -1.75
C THR A 474 21.91 -0.71 -1.39
N PHE A 475 21.65 -0.10 -0.23
CA PHE A 475 22.36 1.10 0.24
C PHE A 475 23.70 0.81 0.91
N LEU A 476 23.99 -0.44 1.26
CA LEU A 476 25.26 -0.77 1.91
C LEU A 476 26.43 -0.77 0.93
N LYS A 477 27.63 -0.42 1.39
CA LYS A 477 28.90 -0.70 0.69
C LYS A 477 29.19 -2.19 0.66
N LYS A 478 30.25 -2.59 -0.07
CA LYS A 478 30.68 -3.99 -0.23
C LYS A 478 30.89 -4.72 1.12
N HIS A 479 31.43 -4.03 2.13
CA HIS A 479 31.67 -4.57 3.48
C HIS A 479 30.67 -4.08 4.53
N GLY A 480 29.61 -3.38 4.12
CA GLY A 480 28.61 -2.85 5.04
C GLY A 480 27.75 -3.95 5.67
N ARG A 481 27.21 -3.68 6.87
CA ARG A 481 26.45 -4.66 7.66
C ARG A 481 25.09 -4.11 8.10
N ILE A 482 24.09 -4.99 8.19
CA ILE A 482 22.80 -4.68 8.82
C ILE A 482 22.76 -5.34 10.19
N PHE A 483 22.40 -4.57 11.21
CA PHE A 483 22.19 -5.05 12.57
C PHE A 483 20.71 -4.98 12.92
N ILE A 484 20.11 -6.14 13.19
CA ILE A 484 18.69 -6.28 13.52
C ILE A 484 18.57 -6.68 14.98
N ASN A 485 17.96 -5.82 15.79
CA ASN A 485 17.66 -6.11 17.18
C ASN A 485 16.20 -6.56 17.32
N THR A 486 15.99 -7.69 18.01
CA THR A 486 14.68 -8.30 18.27
C THR A 486 14.63 -8.90 19.67
N TYR A 487 13.44 -8.94 20.28
CA TYR A 487 13.15 -9.71 21.49
C TYR A 487 12.69 -11.15 21.15
N LYS A 488 12.32 -11.41 19.89
CA LYS A 488 11.80 -12.69 19.37
C LYS A 488 12.72 -13.26 18.28
N ALA A 489 13.98 -13.53 18.63
CA ALA A 489 14.97 -14.06 17.69
C ALA A 489 14.63 -15.42 17.05
N ASN A 490 13.76 -16.22 17.67
CA ASN A 490 13.37 -17.56 17.18
C ASN A 490 12.27 -17.54 16.11
N GLN A 491 12.03 -16.41 15.44
CA GLN A 491 11.07 -16.34 14.33
C GLN A 491 11.72 -16.79 13.02
N ASP A 492 11.04 -17.66 12.27
CA ASP A 492 11.55 -18.26 11.03
C ASP A 492 12.00 -17.20 10.00
N VAL A 493 11.24 -16.12 9.86
CA VAL A 493 11.55 -15.00 8.95
C VAL A 493 12.95 -14.42 9.17
N LEU A 494 13.41 -14.34 10.43
CA LEU A 494 14.72 -13.79 10.76
C LEU A 494 15.86 -14.74 10.35
N GLY A 495 15.61 -16.06 10.42
CA GLY A 495 16.54 -17.07 9.93
C GLY A 495 16.76 -16.94 8.41
N TYR A 496 15.66 -16.82 7.65
CA TYR A 496 15.75 -16.60 6.20
C TYR A 496 16.43 -15.28 5.83
N ILE A 497 16.16 -14.20 6.58
CA ILE A 497 16.80 -12.89 6.37
C ILE A 497 18.32 -12.97 6.62
N ALA A 498 18.74 -13.66 7.68
CA ALA A 498 20.16 -13.83 8.03
C ALA A 498 20.91 -14.69 7.00
N ALA A 499 20.27 -15.74 6.49
CA ALA A 499 20.81 -16.63 5.46
C ALA A 499 20.70 -16.07 4.03
N ASP A 500 20.01 -14.94 3.83
CA ASP A 500 19.62 -14.40 2.53
C ASP A 500 18.85 -15.40 1.64
N ASP A 501 18.12 -16.32 2.27
CA ASP A 501 17.36 -17.37 1.59
C ASP A 501 15.94 -16.90 1.25
N LEU A 502 15.86 -16.14 0.16
CA LEU A 502 14.58 -15.67 -0.38
C LEU A 502 13.69 -16.81 -0.90
N ARG A 503 14.31 -17.85 -1.48
CA ARG A 503 13.55 -18.97 -2.07
C ARG A 503 12.87 -19.79 -0.98
N GLY A 504 13.60 -20.10 0.10
CA GLY A 504 13.06 -20.77 1.28
C GLY A 504 11.95 -19.95 1.93
N PHE A 505 12.17 -18.64 2.11
CA PHE A 505 11.16 -17.73 2.67
C PHE A 505 9.86 -17.76 1.86
N ILE A 506 9.91 -17.51 0.55
CA ILE A 506 8.69 -17.44 -0.29
C ILE A 506 8.00 -18.80 -0.38
N LYS A 507 8.75 -19.91 -0.42
CA LYS A 507 8.16 -21.26 -0.41
C LYS A 507 7.39 -21.53 0.89
N ASN A 508 7.97 -21.17 2.03
CA ASN A 508 7.32 -21.33 3.33
C ASN A 508 6.10 -20.42 3.46
N GLU A 509 6.23 -19.16 3.05
CA GLU A 509 5.15 -18.18 3.07
C GLU A 509 3.95 -18.63 2.21
N LEU A 510 4.20 -19.07 0.99
CA LEU A 510 3.14 -19.59 0.12
C LEU A 510 2.48 -20.86 0.67
N LYS A 511 3.24 -21.73 1.34
CA LYS A 511 2.68 -22.91 2.03
C LYS A 511 1.72 -22.48 3.13
N LEU A 512 2.15 -21.60 4.05
CA LEU A 512 1.33 -21.10 5.15
C LEU A 512 0.08 -20.37 4.65
N ARG A 513 0.22 -19.53 3.62
CA ARG A 513 -0.93 -18.82 3.04
C ARG A 513 -1.92 -19.75 2.36
N LYS A 514 -1.46 -20.86 1.79
CA LYS A 514 -2.34 -21.88 1.22
C LYS A 514 -3.12 -22.62 2.32
N GLU A 515 -2.46 -22.97 3.42
CA GLU A 515 -3.10 -23.66 4.56
C GLU A 515 -4.13 -22.79 5.29
N LEU A 516 -3.95 -21.46 5.28
CA LEU A 516 -4.81 -20.49 5.96
C LEU A 516 -5.80 -19.76 5.03
N ASP A 517 -5.87 -20.17 3.76
CA ASP A 517 -6.72 -19.54 2.73
C ASP A 517 -6.50 -18.02 2.61
N TRP A 518 -5.23 -17.59 2.58
CA TRP A 518 -4.81 -16.20 2.39
C TRP A 518 -4.42 -15.87 0.94
N PRO A 519 -4.43 -14.58 0.54
CA PRO A 519 -3.93 -14.15 -0.76
C PRO A 519 -2.48 -14.60 -0.99
N PRO A 520 -2.15 -15.21 -2.14
CA PRO A 520 -2.85 -15.06 -3.43
C PRO A 520 -3.83 -16.18 -3.80
N PHE A 521 -4.08 -17.16 -2.93
CA PHE A 521 -5.00 -18.28 -3.20
C PHE A 521 -6.48 -17.89 -3.06
N THR A 522 -6.73 -16.84 -2.30
CA THR A 522 -8.05 -16.25 -2.11
C THR A 522 -8.06 -14.77 -2.46
N LYS A 523 -9.22 -14.29 -2.93
CA LYS A 523 -9.55 -12.87 -3.04
C LYS A 523 -10.28 -12.47 -1.77
N LEU A 524 -9.85 -11.38 -1.15
CA LEU A 524 -10.44 -10.87 0.08
C LEU A 524 -11.36 -9.69 -0.25
N ILE A 525 -12.55 -9.64 0.33
CA ILE A 525 -13.43 -8.45 0.25
C ILE A 525 -13.78 -8.05 1.68
N LYS A 526 -13.29 -6.89 2.12
CA LYS A 526 -13.58 -6.32 3.43
C LYS A 526 -14.70 -5.29 3.29
N ILE A 527 -15.78 -5.49 4.04
CA ILE A 527 -16.91 -4.56 4.11
C ILE A 527 -16.92 -3.94 5.51
N THR A 528 -16.90 -2.61 5.58
CA THR A 528 -16.82 -1.86 6.83
C THR A 528 -18.08 -1.02 7.05
N ALA A 529 -18.68 -1.17 8.21
CA ALA A 529 -19.72 -0.27 8.71
C ALA A 529 -19.13 0.66 9.75
N GLU A 530 -19.30 1.97 9.56
CA GLU A 530 -18.92 2.99 10.55
C GLU A 530 -20.17 3.71 11.07
N ASN A 531 -20.35 3.77 12.38
CA ASN A 531 -21.51 4.44 12.97
C ASN A 531 -21.18 5.08 14.33
N THR A 532 -21.90 6.13 14.73
CA THR A 532 -21.73 6.75 16.05
C THR A 532 -22.24 5.86 17.18
N LYS A 533 -23.22 4.98 16.90
CA LYS A 533 -23.71 3.95 17.83
C LYS A 533 -23.24 2.56 17.40
N GLU A 534 -22.66 1.80 18.32
CA GLU A 534 -22.07 0.49 18.06
C GLU A 534 -23.07 -0.51 17.47
N GLU A 535 -24.25 -0.65 18.10
CA GLU A 535 -25.29 -1.61 17.69
C GLU A 535 -25.78 -1.38 16.25
N ARG A 536 -25.85 -0.12 15.82
CA ARG A 536 -26.29 0.21 14.45
C ARG A 536 -25.31 -0.28 13.39
N GLY A 537 -24.00 -0.18 13.67
CA GLY A 537 -22.96 -0.69 12.78
C GLY A 537 -23.01 -2.21 12.65
N ARG A 538 -23.12 -2.91 13.79
CA ARG A 538 -23.27 -4.37 13.84
C ARG A 538 -24.55 -4.84 13.14
N HIS A 539 -25.69 -4.19 13.40
CA HIS A 539 -26.98 -4.57 12.84
C HIS A 539 -27.03 -4.40 11.31
N ALA A 540 -26.47 -3.30 10.79
CA ALA A 540 -26.39 -3.08 9.34
C ALA A 540 -25.61 -4.21 8.62
N LEU A 541 -24.49 -4.64 9.20
CA LEU A 541 -23.72 -5.76 8.67
C LEU A 541 -24.45 -7.10 8.83
N ALA A 542 -25.19 -7.29 9.93
CA ALA A 542 -25.97 -8.51 10.14
C ALA A 542 -27.10 -8.68 9.11
N ILE A 543 -27.75 -7.58 8.69
CA ILE A 543 -28.73 -7.61 7.59
C ILE A 543 -28.04 -8.01 6.29
N LEU A 544 -26.96 -7.33 5.92
CA LEU A 544 -26.20 -7.64 4.71
C LEU A 544 -25.70 -9.09 4.68
N LEU A 545 -25.30 -9.63 5.83
CA LEU A 545 -24.87 -11.02 5.95
C LEU A 545 -25.98 -12.01 5.57
N LYS A 546 -27.25 -11.71 5.91
CA LYS A 546 -28.40 -12.54 5.50
C LYS A 546 -28.55 -12.53 3.98
N ASP A 547 -28.46 -11.35 3.37
CA ASP A 547 -28.60 -11.20 1.91
C ASP A 547 -27.47 -11.91 1.15
N ILE A 548 -26.23 -11.77 1.61
CA ILE A 548 -25.07 -12.46 1.01
C ILE A 548 -25.22 -13.99 1.15
N ARG A 549 -25.68 -14.48 2.31
CA ARG A 549 -25.91 -15.92 2.52
C ARG A 549 -27.05 -16.45 1.65
N ALA A 550 -28.11 -15.67 1.42
CA ALA A 550 -29.18 -16.03 0.50
C ALA A 550 -28.64 -16.18 -0.93
N MET A 551 -27.87 -15.19 -1.40
CA MET A 551 -27.21 -15.22 -2.71
C MET A 551 -26.26 -16.42 -2.86
N GLN A 552 -25.56 -16.83 -1.79
CA GLN A 552 -24.63 -17.96 -1.83
C GLN A 552 -25.31 -19.32 -1.97
N ARG A 553 -26.53 -19.49 -1.44
CA ARG A 553 -27.27 -20.76 -1.55
C ARG A 553 -27.57 -21.13 -3.00
N GLU A 554 -27.61 -20.13 -3.87
CA GLU A 554 -28.01 -20.32 -5.25
C GLU A 554 -26.87 -20.81 -6.15
N GLN A 555 -25.58 -20.57 -5.85
CA GLN A 555 -24.47 -20.94 -6.75
C GLN A 555 -23.07 -21.12 -6.10
N LYS A 556 -22.18 -21.84 -6.81
CA LYS A 556 -20.72 -21.82 -6.62
C LYS A 556 -20.10 -20.56 -7.28
N PRO A 557 -18.96 -20.02 -6.79
CA PRO A 557 -18.03 -20.58 -5.81
C PRO A 557 -18.46 -20.41 -4.35
N LYS A 558 -17.95 -21.29 -3.47
CA LYS A 558 -18.19 -21.23 -2.03
C LYS A 558 -17.36 -20.08 -1.44
N ILE A 559 -18.03 -19.00 -1.06
CA ILE A 559 -17.42 -17.88 -0.36
C ILE A 559 -17.34 -18.24 1.13
N GLU A 560 -16.17 -18.11 1.73
CA GLU A 560 -16.05 -18.15 3.19
C GLU A 560 -16.42 -16.77 3.74
N ILE A 561 -17.29 -16.73 4.75
CA ILE A 561 -17.80 -15.49 5.31
C ILE A 561 -17.45 -15.46 6.80
N SER A 562 -16.67 -14.45 7.20
CA SER A 562 -16.29 -14.22 8.60
C SER A 562 -16.87 -12.90 9.12
N GLY A 563 -17.35 -12.90 10.36
CA GLY A 563 -17.92 -11.74 11.04
C GLY A 563 -19.46 -11.77 11.15
N PRO A 564 -20.10 -10.64 11.52
CA PRO A 564 -19.49 -9.33 11.78
C PRO A 564 -18.62 -9.33 13.04
N TYR A 565 -17.41 -8.76 12.97
CA TYR A 565 -16.51 -8.58 14.12
C TYR A 565 -16.12 -7.10 14.29
N PRO A 566 -15.80 -6.66 15.51
CA PRO A 566 -15.31 -5.30 15.74
C PRO A 566 -13.95 -5.10 15.04
N ALA A 567 -13.74 -3.92 14.47
CA ALA A 567 -12.44 -3.54 13.91
C ALA A 567 -11.33 -3.63 14.97
N PHE A 568 -10.09 -3.93 14.55
CA PHE A 568 -8.93 -3.95 15.46
C PHE A 568 -8.82 -2.61 16.21
N ILE A 569 -9.03 -1.51 15.49
CA ILE A 569 -9.31 -0.20 16.09
C ILE A 569 -10.82 0.01 16.10
N HIS A 570 -11.45 -0.40 17.20
CA HIS A 570 -12.90 -0.47 17.34
C HIS A 570 -13.60 0.90 17.25
N LYS A 571 -12.98 1.98 17.73
CA LYS A 571 -13.52 3.36 17.68
C LYS A 571 -12.50 4.33 17.11
N MET A 572 -12.90 5.13 16.12
CA MET A 572 -12.05 6.14 15.49
C MET A 572 -12.86 7.40 15.24
N ARG A 573 -12.36 8.57 15.69
CA ARG A 573 -13.05 9.88 15.56
C ARG A 573 -14.52 9.84 16.00
N GLY A 574 -14.80 9.15 17.11
CA GLY A 574 -16.15 9.03 17.67
C GLY A 574 -17.06 7.97 17.02
N ARG A 575 -16.60 7.28 15.96
CA ARG A 575 -17.37 6.25 15.26
C ARG A 575 -16.86 4.84 15.55
N TYR A 576 -17.78 3.93 15.84
CA TYR A 576 -17.53 2.50 15.97
C TYR A 576 -17.45 1.85 14.60
N ARG A 577 -16.52 0.91 14.45
CA ARG A 577 -16.23 0.25 13.17
C ARG A 577 -16.36 -1.25 13.33
N TRP A 578 -17.12 -1.85 12.42
CA TRP A 578 -17.33 -3.28 12.33
C TRP A 578 -17.00 -3.75 10.93
N HIS A 579 -16.54 -5.00 10.81
CA HIS A 579 -16.12 -5.59 9.56
C HIS A 579 -16.81 -6.92 9.27
N ILE A 580 -17.09 -7.16 8.01
CA ILE A 580 -17.27 -8.49 7.43
C ILE A 580 -16.10 -8.74 6.48
N LEU A 581 -15.56 -9.95 6.51
CA LEU A 581 -14.57 -10.41 5.55
C LEU A 581 -15.17 -11.56 4.73
N LEU A 582 -15.13 -11.40 3.42
CA LEU A 582 -15.46 -12.44 2.47
C LEU A 582 -14.16 -12.96 1.87
N LYS A 583 -13.99 -14.28 1.81
CA LYS A 583 -12.90 -14.94 1.09
C LYS A 583 -13.47 -15.74 -0.07
N GLU A 584 -13.02 -15.41 -1.27
CA GLU A 584 -13.35 -16.14 -2.50
C GLU A 584 -12.12 -16.95 -2.93
N SER A 585 -12.20 -18.27 -2.91
CA SER A 585 -11.13 -19.14 -3.42
C SER A 585 -11.08 -19.03 -4.94
N ILE A 586 -9.95 -18.57 -5.49
CA ILE A 586 -9.84 -18.26 -6.92
C ILE A 586 -8.46 -18.63 -7.49
N GLY A 587 -8.44 -19.18 -8.70
CA GLY A 587 -7.21 -19.50 -9.40
C GLY A 587 -6.54 -18.27 -10.05
N PRO A 588 -5.26 -18.37 -10.45
CA PRO A 588 -4.55 -17.27 -11.12
C PRO A 588 -5.23 -16.73 -12.38
N LYS A 589 -5.89 -17.60 -13.16
CA LYS A 589 -6.55 -17.22 -14.42
C LYS A 589 -7.80 -16.37 -14.19
N ASP A 590 -8.56 -16.69 -13.16
CA ASP A 590 -9.85 -16.05 -12.84
C ASP A 590 -9.71 -14.88 -11.87
N TYR A 591 -8.48 -14.59 -11.39
CA TYR A 591 -8.24 -13.61 -10.34
C TYR A 591 -8.84 -12.22 -10.67
N LEU A 592 -8.82 -11.80 -11.94
CA LEU A 592 -9.36 -10.51 -12.41
C LEU A 592 -10.86 -10.55 -12.80
N ASN A 593 -11.57 -11.66 -12.54
CA ASN A 593 -13.00 -11.79 -12.77
C ASN A 593 -13.81 -10.88 -11.82
N THR A 594 -14.93 -10.34 -12.31
CA THR A 594 -15.84 -9.40 -11.65
C THR A 594 -17.17 -10.03 -11.20
N ALA A 595 -17.43 -11.30 -11.49
CA ALA A 595 -18.74 -11.93 -11.30
C ALA A 595 -19.29 -11.83 -9.87
N LEU A 596 -18.46 -12.03 -8.85
CA LEU A 596 -18.86 -11.88 -7.45
C LEU A 596 -19.10 -10.41 -7.10
N GLN A 597 -18.20 -9.54 -7.54
CA GLN A 597 -18.20 -8.11 -7.23
C GLN A 597 -19.45 -7.43 -7.80
N GLU A 598 -19.87 -7.80 -9.00
CA GLU A 598 -21.09 -7.30 -9.64
C GLU A 598 -22.37 -7.72 -8.91
N ARG A 599 -22.41 -8.92 -8.33
CA ARG A 599 -23.54 -9.36 -7.49
C ARG A 599 -23.56 -8.61 -6.17
N LEU A 600 -22.41 -8.51 -5.50
CA LEU A 600 -22.26 -7.75 -4.26
C LEU A 600 -22.61 -6.27 -4.45
N ALA A 601 -22.31 -5.67 -5.60
CA ALA A 601 -22.64 -4.28 -5.92
C ALA A 601 -24.14 -3.97 -5.82
N LYS A 602 -25.00 -4.96 -6.10
CA LYS A 602 -26.47 -4.82 -6.04
C LYS A 602 -27.00 -4.89 -4.61
N LEU A 603 -26.30 -5.62 -3.74
CA LEU A 603 -26.72 -5.86 -2.35
C LEU A 603 -26.17 -4.81 -1.39
N ILE A 604 -24.94 -4.33 -1.60
CA ILE A 604 -24.23 -3.52 -0.60
C ILE A 604 -24.69 -2.05 -0.64
N PRO A 605 -25.28 -1.53 0.45
CA PRO A 605 -25.69 -0.14 0.55
C PRO A 605 -24.52 0.86 0.41
N ALA A 606 -24.81 2.11 0.03
CA ALA A 606 -23.79 3.15 -0.12
C ALA A 606 -23.12 3.61 1.17
N ASN A 607 -23.75 3.42 2.33
CA ASN A 607 -23.17 3.81 3.62
C ASN A 607 -22.11 2.83 4.14
N LEU A 608 -21.93 1.70 3.45
CA LEU A 608 -20.91 0.71 3.75
C LEU A 608 -19.69 0.91 2.85
N ASP A 609 -18.52 0.97 3.49
CA ASP A 609 -17.23 1.04 2.82
C ASP A 609 -16.81 -0.37 2.37
N ILE A 610 -16.28 -0.48 1.15
CA ILE A 610 -15.83 -1.74 0.56
C ILE A 610 -14.38 -1.59 0.16
N ASP A 611 -13.57 -2.60 0.50
CA ASP A 611 -12.19 -2.73 0.08
C ASP A 611 -11.96 -4.14 -0.49
N VAL A 612 -11.73 -4.22 -1.80
CA VAL A 612 -11.43 -5.48 -2.51
C VAL A 612 -9.91 -5.67 -2.52
N ASN A 613 -9.43 -6.82 -2.06
CA ASN A 613 -8.03 -7.16 -1.80
C ASN A 613 -7.33 -6.16 -0.87
N PRO A 614 -7.82 -5.91 0.35
CA PRO A 614 -7.20 -4.96 1.27
C PRO A 614 -5.75 -5.34 1.59
N GLU A 615 -4.84 -4.35 1.64
CA GLU A 615 -3.45 -4.52 2.15
C GLU A 615 -3.42 -4.79 3.67
N SER A 616 -4.55 -4.61 4.36
CA SER A 616 -4.67 -4.86 5.79
C SER A 616 -6.10 -5.22 6.14
N ILE A 617 -6.25 -6.33 6.86
CA ILE A 617 -7.54 -6.79 7.42
C ILE A 617 -7.95 -6.06 8.70
N LEU A 618 -7.08 -5.18 9.22
CA LEU A 618 -7.27 -4.42 10.46
C LEU A 618 -8.14 -3.16 10.34
#